data_AF-C9LAS3-F1
#
_entry.id   AF-C9LAS3-F1
#
_cell.length_a   1.000
_cell.length_b   1.000
_cell.length_c   1.000
_cell.angle_alpha   90.00
_cell.angle_beta   90.00
_cell.angle_gamma   90.00
#
_symmetry.space_group_name_H-M   'P 1'
#
loop_
_entity.id
_entity.type
_entity.pdbx_description
1 polymer ?
#
loop_
_entity_poly.entity_id
_entity_poly.type
_entity_poly.pdbx_seq_one_letter_code
_entity_poly.pdbx_strand_id
1 'polypeptide(L)'
;MKRIDLHCHVLPGVDDGAADFGESLRMLKSAAKQGVYAVVATSHYSRQFRNEEPERFRMLREELQRRARIEIQENFTVYSGQEVFYTEDVVQKLDEKKLLTLNGSSYVLTEFHPSMPYSMIINGVRELTMAQYTPIIAHFERYSALREKGRVEELIQAGALMQMNYKPIGGKWYEETTRWCRKMLKEGNVHFLGSDMHNMRTRKPELMEASHWMEKHLDNEYMKDISYANAEKILKNKIL
;
A
#
# COMPACT_ATOMS: atom_id res chain seq x y z
N MET A 1 6.59 14.33 10.68
CA MET A 1 6.47 12.93 11.12
C MET A 1 7.22 12.02 10.16
N LYS A 2 7.93 11.00 10.68
CA LYS A 2 8.61 9.96 9.89
C LYS A 2 7.56 9.06 9.21
N ARG A 3 7.69 8.72 7.92
CA ARG A 3 6.70 7.91 7.17
C ARG A 3 7.35 6.78 6.35
N ILE A 4 6.73 5.60 6.36
CA ILE A 4 6.96 4.55 5.37
C ILE A 4 5.74 4.51 4.46
N ASP A 5 5.96 4.70 3.16
CA ASP A 5 4.90 4.56 2.17
C ASP A 5 4.76 3.09 1.75
N LEU A 6 3.68 2.43 2.16
CA LEU A 6 3.50 0.99 1.91
C LEU A 6 3.03 0.67 0.49
N HIS A 7 2.54 1.67 -0.26
CA HIS A 7 1.90 1.45 -1.55
C HIS A 7 2.34 2.51 -2.56
N CYS A 8 3.14 2.13 -3.55
CA CYS A 8 3.59 3.00 -4.63
C CYS A 8 4.14 2.23 -5.85
N HIS A 9 4.00 2.83 -7.03
CA HIS A 9 4.38 2.25 -8.33
C HIS A 9 5.64 2.92 -8.87
N VAL A 10 6.74 2.72 -8.13
CA VAL A 10 8.02 3.41 -8.36
C VAL A 10 9.01 2.60 -9.17
N LEU A 11 8.78 1.30 -9.39
CA LEU A 11 9.68 0.51 -10.24
C LEU A 11 9.48 0.90 -11.70
N PRO A 12 10.57 1.18 -12.44
CA PRO A 12 10.44 1.70 -13.78
C PRO A 12 10.07 0.61 -14.79
N GLY A 13 9.05 0.88 -15.62
CA GLY A 13 8.72 0.09 -16.81
C GLY A 13 8.17 -1.32 -16.53
N VAL A 14 7.53 -1.53 -15.38
CA VAL A 14 6.90 -2.82 -15.02
C VAL A 14 5.37 -2.75 -14.97
N ASP A 15 4.79 -1.57 -14.79
CA ASP A 15 3.35 -1.33 -14.77
C ASP A 15 3.01 0.08 -15.30
N ASP A 16 1.85 0.63 -14.94
CA ASP A 16 1.40 1.98 -15.28
C ASP A 16 1.97 3.07 -14.35
N GLY A 17 2.94 2.72 -13.51
CA GLY A 17 3.72 3.62 -12.68
C GLY A 17 4.82 4.37 -13.42
N ALA A 18 6.00 4.43 -12.80
CA ALA A 18 7.15 5.14 -13.33
C ALA A 18 7.58 4.57 -14.71
N ALA A 19 7.73 5.43 -15.71
CA ALA A 19 8.18 5.02 -17.03
C ALA A 19 9.69 4.68 -17.07
N ASP A 20 10.49 5.38 -16.28
CA ASP A 20 11.94 5.24 -16.19
C ASP A 20 12.45 5.61 -14.80
N PHE A 21 13.73 5.33 -14.52
CA PHE A 21 14.36 5.67 -13.24
C PHE A 21 14.31 7.17 -12.92
N GLY A 22 14.32 8.04 -13.92
CA GLY A 22 14.21 9.48 -13.73
C GLY A 22 12.85 9.89 -13.17
N GLU A 23 11.76 9.31 -13.68
CA GLU A 23 10.41 9.47 -13.14
C GLU A 23 10.32 8.89 -11.72
N SER A 24 10.84 7.68 -11.50
CA SER A 24 10.92 7.07 -10.16
C SER A 24 11.59 8.01 -9.16
N LEU A 25 12.75 8.56 -9.50
CA LEU A 25 13.49 9.46 -8.62
C LEU A 25 12.78 10.79 -8.39
N ARG A 26 12.08 11.34 -9.38
CA ARG A 26 11.24 12.54 -9.20
C ARG A 26 10.11 12.28 -8.19
N MET A 27 9.43 11.14 -8.32
CA MET A 27 8.39 10.70 -7.39
C MET A 27 8.94 10.55 -5.98
N LEU A 28 10.02 9.78 -5.81
CA LEU A 28 10.65 9.55 -4.51
C LEU A 28 11.17 10.85 -3.86
N LYS A 29 11.78 11.76 -4.64
CA LYS A 29 12.18 13.10 -4.14
C LYS A 29 10.98 13.91 -3.65
N SER A 30 9.86 13.85 -4.36
CA SER A 30 8.63 14.54 -3.96
C SER A 30 8.02 13.93 -2.70
N ALA A 31 8.01 12.60 -2.57
CA ALA A 31 7.58 11.90 -1.37
C ALA A 31 8.49 12.21 -0.17
N ALA A 32 9.81 12.26 -0.38
CA ALA A 32 10.80 12.57 0.65
C ALA A 32 10.62 13.97 1.25
N LYS A 33 10.32 14.96 0.42
CA LYS A 33 9.94 16.32 0.88
C LYS A 33 8.69 16.33 1.77
N GLN A 34 7.87 15.29 1.71
CA GLN A 34 6.66 15.10 2.52
C GLN A 34 6.91 14.16 3.72
N GLY A 35 8.17 13.86 4.05
CA GLY A 35 8.57 13.08 5.23
C GLY A 35 8.63 11.57 5.03
N VAL A 36 8.52 11.08 3.78
CA VAL A 36 8.73 9.67 3.44
C VAL A 36 10.23 9.38 3.42
N TYR A 37 10.69 8.43 4.25
CA TYR A 37 12.10 8.02 4.26
C TYR A 37 12.29 6.60 3.72
N ALA A 38 11.20 5.85 3.59
CA ALA A 38 11.21 4.55 2.95
C ALA A 38 9.90 4.30 2.21
N VAL A 39 9.98 3.48 1.16
CA VAL A 39 8.82 3.04 0.38
C VAL A 39 8.84 1.53 0.20
N VAL A 40 7.69 0.93 -0.01
CA VAL A 40 7.56 -0.44 -0.52
C VAL A 40 7.13 -0.35 -1.98
N ALA A 41 8.03 -0.73 -2.88
CA ALA A 41 7.77 -0.78 -4.31
C ALA A 41 6.76 -1.90 -4.58
N THR A 42 5.52 -1.55 -4.90
CA THR A 42 4.36 -2.44 -4.94
C THR A 42 3.70 -2.41 -6.31
N SER A 43 4.53 -2.50 -7.35
CA SER A 43 4.02 -2.55 -8.73
C SER A 43 3.04 -3.70 -8.95
N HIS A 44 2.10 -3.50 -9.87
CA HIS A 44 0.96 -4.39 -10.08
C HIS A 44 1.38 -5.82 -10.46
N TYR A 45 0.67 -6.80 -9.89
CA TYR A 45 0.39 -8.07 -10.54
C TYR A 45 -1.12 -8.12 -10.84
N SER A 46 -1.48 -8.29 -12.11
CA SER A 46 -2.87 -8.36 -12.56
C SER A 46 -2.98 -9.05 -13.93
N ARG A 47 -4.20 -9.16 -14.47
CA ARG A 47 -4.39 -9.68 -15.85
C ARG A 47 -3.65 -8.85 -16.90
N GLN A 48 -3.55 -7.54 -16.70
CA GLN A 48 -2.84 -6.62 -17.59
C GLN A 48 -1.33 -6.66 -17.37
N PHE A 49 -0.90 -6.81 -16.11
CA PHE A 49 0.50 -6.81 -15.72
C PHE A 49 0.88 -8.16 -15.10
N ARG A 50 1.27 -9.12 -15.94
CA ARG A 50 1.67 -10.48 -15.52
C ARG A 50 3.11 -10.50 -14.98
N ASN A 51 3.35 -9.73 -13.94
CA ASN A 51 4.66 -9.55 -13.32
C ASN A 51 5.03 -10.73 -12.41
N GLU A 52 5.23 -11.91 -13.01
CA GLU A 52 5.59 -13.16 -12.32
C GLU A 52 7.12 -13.41 -12.31
N GLU A 53 7.91 -12.33 -12.41
CA GLU A 53 9.38 -12.36 -12.45
C GLU A 53 9.99 -11.62 -11.24
N PRO A 54 9.99 -12.22 -10.03
CA PRO A 54 10.51 -11.59 -8.81
C PRO A 54 11.95 -11.09 -8.92
N GLU A 55 12.81 -11.81 -9.64
CA GLU A 55 14.21 -11.41 -9.83
C GLU A 55 14.34 -10.11 -10.59
N ARG A 56 13.52 -9.89 -11.64
CA ARG A 56 13.46 -8.62 -12.37
C ARG A 56 13.10 -7.48 -11.42
N PHE A 57 12.12 -7.69 -10.55
CA PHE A 57 11.69 -6.70 -9.55
C PHE A 57 12.81 -6.40 -8.54
N ARG A 58 13.51 -7.42 -8.05
CA ARG A 58 14.65 -7.27 -7.12
C ARG A 58 15.78 -6.45 -7.75
N MET A 59 16.16 -6.76 -8.99
CA MET A 59 17.20 -6.02 -9.73
C MET A 59 16.82 -4.54 -9.94
N LEU A 60 15.60 -4.27 -10.41
CA LEU A 60 15.11 -2.89 -10.59
C LEU A 60 15.07 -2.13 -9.27
N ARG A 61 14.61 -2.79 -8.21
CA ARG A 61 14.60 -2.23 -6.86
C ARG A 61 16.01 -1.88 -6.39
N GLU A 62 16.98 -2.77 -6.55
CA GLU A 62 18.36 -2.55 -6.09
C GLU A 62 19.00 -1.35 -6.77
N GLU A 63 18.81 -1.23 -8.08
CA GLU A 63 19.30 -0.06 -8.81
C GLU A 63 18.58 1.23 -8.39
N LEU A 64 17.25 1.18 -8.20
CA LEU A 64 16.50 2.32 -7.69
C LEU A 64 16.95 2.72 -6.27
N GLN A 65 17.19 1.73 -5.41
CA GLN A 65 17.70 1.92 -4.05
C GLN A 65 19.06 2.63 -4.06
N ARG A 66 19.99 2.18 -4.92
CA ARG A 66 21.32 2.79 -5.06
C ARG A 66 21.21 4.26 -5.48
N ARG A 67 20.39 4.56 -6.49
CA ARG A 67 20.17 5.94 -6.95
C ARG A 67 19.47 6.80 -5.91
N ALA A 68 18.46 6.28 -5.22
CA ALA A 68 17.74 7.00 -4.18
C ALA A 68 18.65 7.39 -3.00
N ARG A 69 19.61 6.54 -2.61
CA ARG A 69 20.58 6.87 -1.56
C ARG A 69 21.50 8.04 -1.92
N ILE A 70 21.85 8.14 -3.21
CA ILE A 70 22.72 9.20 -3.72
C ILE A 70 21.92 10.51 -3.91
N GLU A 71 20.73 10.42 -4.50
CA GLU A 71 20.00 11.60 -4.97
C GLU A 71 18.98 12.17 -3.98
N ILE A 72 18.65 11.43 -2.91
CA ILE A 72 17.67 11.84 -1.91
C ILE A 72 18.35 11.96 -0.54
N GLN A 73 18.74 10.82 0.05
CA GLN A 73 19.46 10.73 1.32
C GLN A 73 20.00 9.31 1.52
N GLU A 74 21.16 9.18 2.16
CA GLU A 74 21.87 7.89 2.33
C GLU A 74 21.02 6.79 3.00
N ASN A 75 20.14 7.17 3.92
CA ASN A 75 19.25 6.24 4.64
C ASN A 75 17.89 6.03 3.96
N PHE A 76 17.66 6.57 2.74
CA PHE A 76 16.42 6.30 2.01
C PHE A 76 16.36 4.82 1.67
N THR A 77 15.21 4.18 1.90
CA THR A 77 15.06 2.73 1.71
C THR A 77 13.95 2.39 0.73
N VAL A 78 14.22 1.49 -0.21
CA VAL A 78 13.23 0.91 -1.12
C VAL A 78 13.11 -0.56 -0.76
N TYR A 79 11.95 -0.97 -0.24
CA TYR A 79 11.61 -2.35 0.03
C TYR A 79 10.95 -2.99 -1.19
N SER A 80 11.07 -4.31 -1.30
CA SER A 80 10.37 -5.07 -2.34
C SER A 80 8.94 -5.38 -1.93
N GLY A 81 8.05 -5.48 -2.89
CA GLY A 81 6.67 -5.92 -2.73
C GLY A 81 5.99 -5.96 -4.09
N GLN A 82 4.71 -6.30 -4.09
CA GLN A 82 3.80 -6.19 -5.24
C GLN A 82 2.41 -5.86 -4.72
N GLU A 83 1.64 -5.09 -5.49
CA GLU A 83 0.19 -5.03 -5.33
C GLU A 83 -0.41 -6.19 -6.13
N VAL A 84 -0.95 -7.18 -5.43
CA VAL A 84 -1.44 -8.42 -5.99
C VAL A 84 -2.95 -8.31 -6.20
N PHE A 85 -3.37 -8.17 -7.45
CA PHE A 85 -4.79 -8.29 -7.80
C PHE A 85 -5.25 -9.72 -7.55
N TYR A 86 -6.23 -9.91 -6.66
CA TYR A 86 -6.66 -11.21 -6.23
C TYR A 86 -7.33 -12.01 -7.36
N THR A 87 -6.87 -13.25 -7.52
CA THR A 87 -7.42 -14.32 -8.36
C THR A 87 -7.27 -15.65 -7.63
N GLU A 88 -8.03 -16.66 -8.02
CA GLU A 88 -8.04 -17.98 -7.34
C GLU A 88 -6.66 -18.67 -7.32
N ASP A 89 -5.76 -18.35 -8.26
CA ASP A 89 -4.41 -18.91 -8.35
C ASP A 89 -3.35 -18.12 -7.55
N VAL A 90 -3.72 -17.03 -6.86
CA VAL A 90 -2.76 -16.18 -6.13
C VAL A 90 -2.04 -16.95 -5.03
N VAL A 91 -2.74 -17.76 -4.25
CA VAL A 91 -2.13 -18.57 -3.17
C VAL A 91 -1.06 -19.50 -3.74
N GLN A 92 -1.40 -20.25 -4.79
CA GLN A 92 -0.44 -21.12 -5.47
C GLN A 92 0.79 -20.34 -5.97
N LYS A 93 0.58 -19.17 -6.57
CA LYS A 93 1.67 -18.34 -7.09
C LYS A 93 2.56 -17.75 -6.00
N LEU A 94 2.01 -17.42 -4.83
CA LEU A 94 2.77 -17.00 -3.66
C LEU A 94 3.63 -18.17 -3.13
N ASP A 95 3.06 -19.36 -3.01
CA ASP A 95 3.75 -20.56 -2.53
C ASP A 95 4.88 -21.00 -3.48
N GLU A 96 4.66 -20.89 -4.79
CA GLU A 96 5.66 -21.09 -5.84
C GLU A 96 6.68 -19.93 -5.92
N LYS A 97 6.54 -18.90 -5.08
CA LYS A 97 7.38 -17.69 -5.05
C LYS A 97 7.44 -16.95 -6.38
N LYS A 98 6.39 -17.03 -7.19
CA LYS A 98 6.22 -16.26 -8.44
C LYS A 98 5.80 -14.82 -8.18
N LEU A 99 5.16 -14.57 -7.03
CA LEU A 99 4.75 -13.23 -6.59
C LEU A 99 5.55 -12.80 -5.36
N LEU A 100 5.69 -11.49 -5.18
CA LEU A 100 6.37 -10.91 -4.04
C LEU A 100 5.39 -10.54 -2.93
N THR A 101 5.68 -11.01 -1.72
CA THR A 101 5.11 -10.44 -0.50
C THR A 101 5.84 -9.16 -0.10
N LEU A 102 5.32 -8.41 0.88
CA LEU A 102 5.95 -7.19 1.36
C LEU A 102 7.26 -7.52 2.09
N ASN A 103 8.37 -7.20 1.43
CA ASN A 103 9.74 -7.44 1.89
C ASN A 103 10.03 -8.88 2.34
N GLY A 104 9.42 -9.87 1.67
CA GLY A 104 9.62 -11.28 1.99
C GLY A 104 8.95 -11.73 3.30
N SER A 105 8.04 -10.93 3.85
CA SER A 105 7.21 -11.30 5.01
C SER A 105 6.01 -12.16 4.60
N SER A 106 5.12 -12.51 5.53
CA SER A 106 3.83 -13.14 5.24
C SER A 106 2.75 -12.14 4.79
N TYR A 107 3.05 -10.84 4.72
CA TYR A 107 2.08 -9.80 4.40
C TYR A 107 1.97 -9.58 2.89
N VAL A 108 0.75 -9.57 2.36
CA VAL A 108 0.47 -9.42 0.93
C VAL A 108 -0.43 -8.23 0.70
N LEU A 109 0.06 -7.20 -0.01
CA LEU A 109 -0.81 -6.10 -0.45
C LEU A 109 -1.73 -6.64 -1.55
N THR A 110 -3.03 -6.71 -1.25
CA THR A 110 -4.03 -7.40 -2.05
C THR A 110 -5.06 -6.41 -2.56
N GLU A 111 -5.23 -6.37 -3.88
CA GLU A 111 -6.22 -5.54 -4.57
C GLU A 111 -7.40 -6.38 -5.05
N PHE A 112 -8.59 -5.81 -5.02
CA PHE A 112 -9.79 -6.36 -5.63
C PHE A 112 -10.39 -5.37 -6.63
N HIS A 113 -11.26 -5.86 -7.51
CA HIS A 113 -12.03 -4.96 -8.37
C HIS A 113 -12.95 -4.06 -7.52
N PRO A 114 -13.08 -2.74 -7.79
CA PRO A 114 -13.87 -1.82 -6.96
C PRO A 114 -15.36 -2.17 -6.78
N SER A 115 -15.92 -2.88 -7.76
CA SER A 115 -17.30 -3.38 -7.73
C SER A 115 -17.43 -4.85 -7.33
N MET A 116 -16.35 -5.47 -6.82
CA MET A 116 -16.40 -6.86 -6.39
C MET A 116 -17.39 -7.04 -5.23
N PRO A 117 -18.29 -8.05 -5.29
CA PRO A 117 -19.19 -8.36 -4.18
C PRO A 117 -18.43 -8.68 -2.89
N TYR A 118 -18.98 -8.27 -1.74
CA TYR A 118 -18.36 -8.52 -0.45
C TYR A 118 -18.04 -10.00 -0.20
N SER A 119 -18.94 -10.90 -0.61
CA SER A 119 -18.75 -12.36 -0.47
C SER A 119 -17.48 -12.87 -1.13
N MET A 120 -17.07 -12.28 -2.25
CA MET A 120 -15.82 -12.65 -2.93
C MET A 120 -14.61 -12.07 -2.20
N ILE A 121 -14.69 -10.83 -1.72
CA ILE A 121 -13.61 -10.17 -0.96
C ILE A 121 -13.32 -10.97 0.34
N ILE A 122 -14.34 -11.27 1.13
CA ILE A 122 -14.18 -12.01 2.39
C ILE A 122 -13.68 -13.45 2.16
N ASN A 123 -14.08 -14.09 1.06
CA ASN A 123 -13.55 -15.42 0.70
C ASN A 123 -12.07 -15.34 0.35
N GLY A 124 -11.65 -14.36 -0.46
CA GLY A 124 -10.24 -14.19 -0.79
C GLY A 124 -9.37 -13.87 0.42
N VAL A 125 -9.89 -13.08 1.37
CA VAL A 125 -9.24 -12.88 2.67
C VAL A 125 -9.07 -14.20 3.42
N ARG A 126 -10.13 -15.00 3.54
CA ARG A 126 -10.09 -16.28 4.25
C ARG A 126 -9.10 -17.25 3.62
N GLU A 127 -9.07 -17.34 2.29
CA GLU A 127 -8.13 -18.20 1.58
C GLU A 127 -6.67 -17.81 1.84
N LEU A 128 -6.33 -16.52 1.74
CA LEU A 128 -4.99 -16.02 2.06
C LEU A 128 -4.62 -16.27 3.53
N THR A 129 -5.54 -15.98 4.45
CA THR A 129 -5.34 -16.23 5.90
C THR A 129 -5.13 -17.73 6.18
N MET A 130 -5.92 -18.62 5.58
CA MET A 130 -5.78 -20.07 5.74
C MET A 130 -4.44 -20.59 5.17
N ALA A 131 -3.94 -19.95 4.12
CA ALA A 131 -2.63 -20.21 3.54
C ALA A 131 -1.47 -19.54 4.32
N GLN A 132 -1.72 -19.00 5.52
CA GLN A 132 -0.74 -18.35 6.40
C GLN A 132 -0.17 -17.03 5.86
N TYR A 133 -0.82 -16.41 4.87
CA TYR A 133 -0.56 -15.03 4.47
C TYR A 133 -1.49 -14.08 5.21
N THR A 134 -1.01 -12.87 5.51
CA THR A 134 -1.85 -11.79 6.05
C THR A 134 -2.19 -10.80 4.94
N PRO A 135 -3.43 -10.79 4.42
CA PRO A 135 -3.81 -9.85 3.38
C PRO A 135 -3.88 -8.43 3.94
N ILE A 136 -3.20 -7.49 3.29
CA ILE A 136 -3.37 -6.06 3.48
C ILE A 136 -4.21 -5.57 2.31
N ILE A 137 -5.44 -5.16 2.59
CA ILE A 137 -6.41 -4.74 1.59
C ILE A 137 -5.99 -3.35 1.07
N ALA A 138 -5.51 -3.32 -0.16
CA ALA A 138 -5.07 -2.10 -0.84
C ALA A 138 -6.25 -1.15 -1.02
N HIS A 139 -6.00 0.15 -0.75
CA HIS A 139 -6.94 1.27 -0.94
C HIS A 139 -8.41 0.91 -0.71
N PHE A 140 -8.68 0.27 0.44
CA PHE A 140 -9.99 -0.33 0.74
C PHE A 140 -11.14 0.68 0.67
N GLU A 141 -10.84 1.98 0.73
CA GLU A 141 -11.79 3.04 0.49
C GLU A 141 -12.40 3.08 -0.92
N ARG A 142 -11.84 2.36 -1.89
CA ARG A 142 -12.36 2.25 -3.26
C ARG A 142 -13.47 1.22 -3.40
N TYR A 143 -13.62 0.30 -2.45
CA TYR A 143 -14.51 -0.84 -2.60
C TYR A 143 -15.91 -0.50 -2.11
N SER A 144 -16.85 -0.39 -3.07
CA SER A 144 -18.26 -0.07 -2.80
C SER A 144 -18.89 -1.04 -1.80
N ALA A 145 -18.51 -2.32 -1.89
CA ALA A 145 -18.93 -3.36 -0.96
C ALA A 145 -18.60 -3.04 0.50
N LEU A 146 -17.50 -2.34 0.80
CA LEU A 146 -17.06 -2.04 2.17
C LEU A 146 -17.72 -0.79 2.76
N ARG A 147 -18.57 -0.09 2.00
CA ARG A 147 -19.35 1.06 2.51
C ARG A 147 -20.46 0.64 3.47
N GLU A 148 -20.90 -0.62 3.40
CA GLU A 148 -21.89 -1.17 4.32
C GLU A 148 -21.28 -1.39 5.71
N LYS A 149 -22.03 -1.03 6.75
CA LYS A 149 -21.58 -1.04 8.15
C LYS A 149 -21.16 -2.46 8.58
N GLY A 150 -20.03 -2.59 9.26
CA GLY A 150 -19.54 -3.85 9.83
C GLY A 150 -18.61 -4.64 8.91
N ARG A 151 -18.63 -4.41 7.60
CA ARG A 151 -17.84 -5.22 6.65
C ARG A 151 -16.33 -5.01 6.77
N VAL A 152 -15.89 -3.80 7.13
CA VAL A 152 -14.45 -3.55 7.35
C VAL A 152 -13.99 -4.30 8.60
N GLU A 153 -14.77 -4.22 9.67
CA GLU A 153 -14.52 -4.91 10.92
C GLU A 153 -14.53 -6.43 10.77
N GLU A 154 -15.45 -6.97 9.97
CA GLU A 154 -15.50 -8.41 9.64
C GLU A 154 -14.25 -8.88 8.88
N LEU A 155 -13.73 -8.09 7.93
CA LEU A 155 -12.47 -8.41 7.25
C LEU A 155 -11.29 -8.42 8.22
N ILE A 156 -11.25 -7.46 9.15
CA ILE A 156 -10.22 -7.38 10.19
C ILE A 156 -10.29 -8.62 11.09
N GLN A 157 -11.50 -9.01 11.52
CA GLN A 157 -11.72 -10.22 12.31
C GLN A 157 -11.35 -11.50 11.55
N ALA A 158 -11.46 -11.50 10.22
CA ALA A 158 -11.02 -12.59 9.35
C ALA A 158 -9.50 -12.62 9.09
N GLY A 159 -8.74 -11.70 9.70
CA GLY A 159 -7.28 -11.66 9.65
C GLY A 159 -6.69 -10.69 8.61
N ALA A 160 -7.51 -9.86 7.95
CA ALA A 160 -7.02 -8.85 7.05
C ALA A 160 -6.60 -7.56 7.78
N LEU A 161 -5.70 -6.81 7.16
CA LEU A 161 -5.35 -5.44 7.58
C LEU A 161 -5.74 -4.46 6.48
N MET A 162 -5.91 -3.19 6.82
CA MET A 162 -6.45 -2.18 5.91
C MET A 162 -5.39 -1.13 5.56
N GLN A 163 -5.12 -0.95 4.26
CA GLN A 163 -4.32 0.14 3.74
C GLN A 163 -5.22 1.18 3.07
N MET A 164 -5.12 2.44 3.49
CA MET A 164 -5.86 3.57 2.91
C MET A 164 -4.93 4.50 2.13
N ASN A 165 -5.39 5.06 1.01
CA ASN A 165 -4.60 6.08 0.35
C ASN A 165 -4.64 7.42 1.09
N TYR A 166 -3.53 8.16 1.07
CA TYR A 166 -3.47 9.49 1.66
C TYR A 166 -4.45 10.47 1.00
N LYS A 167 -4.52 10.47 -0.33
CA LYS A 167 -5.26 11.47 -1.13
C LYS A 167 -6.71 11.70 -0.67
N PRO A 168 -7.58 10.67 -0.52
CA PRO A 168 -8.97 10.89 -0.09
C PRO A 168 -9.10 11.46 1.32
N ILE A 169 -8.12 11.30 2.21
CA ILE A 169 -8.16 11.89 3.56
C ILE A 169 -8.04 13.43 3.48
N GLY A 170 -7.21 13.91 2.55
CA GLY A 170 -6.96 15.33 2.29
C GLY A 170 -8.05 16.03 1.46
N GLY A 171 -9.10 15.31 1.07
CA GLY A 171 -10.18 15.85 0.24
C GLY A 171 -11.07 16.89 0.95
N LYS A 172 -12.08 17.38 0.22
CA LYS A 172 -13.01 18.38 0.73
C LYS A 172 -14.05 17.74 1.65
N TRP A 173 -14.49 18.49 2.66
CA TRP A 173 -15.38 17.97 3.70
C TRP A 173 -16.74 17.48 3.18
N TYR A 174 -17.21 18.01 2.04
CA TYR A 174 -18.48 17.62 1.43
C TYR A 174 -18.39 16.33 0.61
N GLU A 175 -17.18 15.91 0.23
CA GLU A 175 -16.98 14.66 -0.52
C GLU A 175 -17.29 13.46 0.38
N GLU A 176 -18.11 12.54 -0.13
CA GLU A 176 -18.53 11.36 0.62
C GLU A 176 -17.35 10.44 0.98
N THR A 177 -16.50 10.12 0.01
CA THR A 177 -15.29 9.30 0.22
C THR A 177 -14.38 9.91 1.29
N THR A 178 -14.17 11.23 1.26
CA THR A 178 -13.37 11.95 2.26
C THR A 178 -13.96 11.80 3.66
N ARG A 179 -15.27 12.01 3.82
CA ARG A 179 -15.95 11.83 5.11
C ARG A 179 -15.85 10.40 5.61
N TRP A 180 -16.02 9.43 4.72
CA TRP A 180 -15.93 8.01 5.06
C TRP A 180 -14.50 7.61 5.47
N CYS A 181 -13.47 8.05 4.73
CA CYS A 181 -12.07 7.79 5.08
C CYS A 181 -11.71 8.35 6.45
N ARG A 182 -12.10 9.59 6.71
CA ARG A 182 -11.90 10.26 8.01
C ARG A 182 -12.65 9.57 9.14
N LYS A 183 -13.82 8.99 8.88
CA LYS A 183 -14.57 8.18 9.84
C LYS A 183 -13.83 6.88 10.16
N MET A 184 -13.41 6.12 9.15
CA MET A 184 -12.63 4.87 9.34
C MET A 184 -11.35 5.10 10.14
N LEU A 185 -10.66 6.22 9.90
CA LEU A 185 -9.50 6.62 10.69
C LEU A 185 -9.85 6.84 12.16
N LYS A 186 -10.91 7.60 12.44
CA LYS A 186 -11.36 7.87 13.82
C LYS A 186 -11.85 6.62 14.55
N GLU A 187 -12.35 5.63 13.82
CA GLU A 187 -12.81 4.35 14.37
C GLU A 187 -11.67 3.34 14.56
N GLY A 188 -10.43 3.67 14.15
CA GLY A 188 -9.28 2.78 14.32
C GLY A 188 -9.18 1.65 13.29
N ASN A 189 -9.98 1.70 12.21
CA ASN A 189 -10.08 0.63 11.22
C ASN A 189 -8.96 0.66 10.16
N VAL A 190 -8.00 1.58 10.24
CA VAL A 190 -6.91 1.74 9.27
C VAL A 190 -5.60 1.30 9.90
N HIS A 191 -4.84 0.45 9.21
CA HIS A 191 -3.59 -0.11 9.74
C HIS A 191 -2.36 0.47 9.05
N PHE A 192 -2.52 0.89 7.79
CA PHE A 192 -1.44 1.44 6.97
C PHE A 192 -1.93 2.58 6.08
N LEU A 193 -1.01 3.45 5.71
CA LEU A 193 -1.22 4.47 4.70
C LEU A 193 -0.30 4.24 3.50
N GLY A 194 -0.80 4.60 2.33
CA GLY A 194 -0.08 4.49 1.06
C GLY A 194 -0.32 5.71 0.18
N SER A 195 0.66 6.12 -0.62
CA SER A 195 0.45 7.21 -1.57
C SER A 195 -0.28 6.75 -2.82
N ASP A 196 -0.06 5.48 -3.21
CA ASP A 196 -0.52 4.90 -4.46
C ASP A 196 -0.13 5.79 -5.66
N MET A 197 1.08 6.36 -5.56
CA MET A 197 1.66 7.24 -6.57
C MET A 197 2.14 6.44 -7.77
N HIS A 198 1.95 7.01 -8.96
CA HIS A 198 2.33 6.39 -10.24
C HIS A 198 3.21 7.30 -11.10
N ASN A 199 3.03 8.62 -11.02
CA ASN A 199 3.80 9.59 -11.82
C ASN A 199 3.64 11.01 -11.26
N MET A 200 4.45 11.94 -11.73
CA MET A 200 4.43 13.34 -11.29
C MET A 200 3.35 14.20 -11.96
N ARG A 201 2.57 13.66 -12.90
CA ARG A 201 1.57 14.40 -13.68
C ARG A 201 0.16 14.30 -13.07
N THR A 202 -0.36 13.08 -12.96
CA THR A 202 -1.76 12.81 -12.58
C THR A 202 -1.90 12.16 -11.20
N ARG A 203 -0.94 11.31 -10.82
CA ARG A 203 -0.96 10.52 -9.57
C ARG A 203 0.36 10.69 -8.81
N LYS A 204 0.66 11.93 -8.46
CA LYS A 204 1.84 12.31 -7.67
C LYS A 204 1.65 11.93 -6.20
N PRO A 205 2.71 11.83 -5.39
CA PRO A 205 2.56 11.68 -3.94
C PRO A 205 1.89 12.93 -3.35
N GLU A 206 0.71 12.77 -2.74
CA GLU A 206 -0.08 13.84 -2.12
C GLU A 206 -0.42 13.49 -0.66
N LEU A 207 0.53 13.69 0.26
CA LEU A 207 0.43 13.28 1.67
C LEU A 207 0.14 14.45 2.63
N MET A 208 0.45 15.69 2.24
CA MET A 208 0.47 16.83 3.16
C MET A 208 -0.91 17.21 3.71
N GLU A 209 -1.93 17.30 2.85
CA GLU A 209 -3.30 17.64 3.27
C GLU A 209 -3.87 16.59 4.23
N ALA A 210 -3.65 15.32 3.91
CA ALA A 210 -4.01 14.21 4.79
C ALA A 210 -3.28 14.28 6.13
N SER A 211 -1.97 14.57 6.10
CA SER A 211 -1.16 14.71 7.31
C SER A 211 -1.65 15.84 8.21
N HIS A 212 -1.92 17.02 7.65
CA HIS A 212 -2.44 18.16 8.41
C HIS A 212 -3.80 17.84 9.04
N TRP A 213 -4.67 17.14 8.30
CA TRP A 213 -5.94 16.70 8.86
C TRP A 213 -5.73 15.70 10.01
N MET A 214 -4.88 14.69 9.83
CA MET A 214 -4.62 13.69 10.87
C MET A 214 -4.03 14.32 12.14
N GLU A 215 -3.03 15.19 12.01
CA GLU A 215 -2.36 15.88 13.13
C GLU A 215 -3.33 16.66 14.02
N LYS A 216 -4.45 17.14 13.45
CA LYS A 216 -5.47 17.89 14.17
C LYS A 216 -6.55 17.00 14.82
N HIS A 217 -6.75 15.77 14.35
CA HIS A 217 -7.96 15.00 14.67
C HIS A 217 -7.71 13.60 15.21
N LEU A 218 -6.48 13.07 15.11
CA LEU A 218 -6.14 11.73 15.54
C LEU A 218 -5.14 11.77 16.70
N ASP A 219 -5.13 10.71 17.48
CA ASP A 219 -4.14 10.50 18.53
C ASP A 219 -2.73 10.31 17.93
N ASN A 220 -1.71 10.81 18.64
CA ASN A 220 -0.32 10.78 18.18
C ASN A 220 0.26 9.37 18.05
N GLU A 221 -0.12 8.46 18.94
CA GLU A 221 0.33 7.06 18.91
C GLU A 221 -0.30 6.34 17.71
N TYR A 222 -1.61 6.49 17.50
CA TYR A 222 -2.27 5.91 16.34
C TYR A 222 -1.74 6.45 15.02
N MET A 223 -1.50 7.76 14.91
CA MET A 223 -0.88 8.35 13.70
C MET A 223 0.52 7.78 13.43
N LYS A 224 1.32 7.61 14.48
CA LYS A 224 2.65 6.99 14.40
C LYS A 224 2.56 5.55 13.90
N ASP A 225 1.60 4.79 14.40
CA ASP A 225 1.38 3.39 14.03
C ASP A 225 1.06 3.24 12.55
N ILE A 226 0.01 3.93 12.07
CA ILE A 226 -0.45 3.80 10.68
C ILE A 226 0.49 4.44 9.65
N SER A 227 1.34 5.39 10.08
CA SER A 227 2.26 6.10 9.18
C SER A 227 3.64 5.46 9.08
N TYR A 228 4.09 4.71 10.10
CA TYR A 228 5.38 4.02 10.00
C TYR A 228 5.59 2.83 10.95
N ALA A 229 5.07 2.83 12.19
CA ALA A 229 5.49 1.80 13.15
C ALA A 229 4.94 0.41 12.78
N ASN A 230 3.70 0.36 12.28
CA ASN A 230 3.11 -0.88 11.77
C ASN A 230 3.90 -1.39 10.56
N ALA A 231 4.26 -0.50 9.63
CA ALA A 231 5.08 -0.85 8.47
C ALA A 231 6.45 -1.42 8.90
N GLU A 232 7.13 -0.82 9.88
CA GLU A 232 8.41 -1.32 10.40
C GLU A 232 8.30 -2.73 11.02
N LYS A 233 7.16 -3.06 11.65
CA LYS A 233 6.90 -4.40 12.19
C LYS A 233 6.73 -5.42 11.06
N ILE A 234 5.81 -5.16 10.12
CA ILE A 234 5.47 -6.15 9.08
C ILE A 234 6.62 -6.39 8.10
N LEU A 235 7.44 -5.36 7.80
CA LEU A 235 8.61 -5.50 6.95
C LEU A 235 9.71 -6.38 7.59
N LYS A 236 9.63 -6.63 8.90
CA LYS A 236 10.45 -7.59 9.66
C LYS A 236 9.71 -8.89 9.96
N ASN A 237 8.59 -9.13 9.29
CA ASN A 237 7.71 -10.27 9.49
C ASN A 237 7.23 -10.45 10.94
N LYS A 238 6.98 -9.35 11.65
CA LYS A 238 6.42 -9.38 13.00
C LYS A 238 4.90 -9.20 12.94
N ILE A 239 4.21 -9.95 13.79
CA ILE A 239 2.77 -9.80 14.03
C ILE A 239 2.48 -8.37 14.50
N LEU A 240 1.38 -7.80 14.01
CA LEU A 240 0.99 -6.43 14.30
C LEU A 240 0.41 -6.30 15.71
#